data_AF-I4AQ97-F1
#
_entry.id   AF-I4AQ97-F1
#
_cell.length_a   1.000
_cell.length_b   1.000
_cell.length_c   1.000
_cell.angle_alpha   90.00
_cell.angle_beta   90.00
_cell.angle_gamma   90.00
#
_symmetry.space_group_name_H-M   'P 1'
#
loop_
_entity.id
_entity.type
_entity.pdbx_description
1 polymer ?
#
loop_
_entity_poly.entity_id
_entity_poly.type
_entity_poly.pdbx_seq_one_letter_code
_entity_poly.pdbx_strand_id
1 'polypeptide(L)'
;MLPIPFKKWVTRPVYSISITIPTSFKNNKPVLTFSIQLNNRLILALIGIFSIIAVLQVSILVSGKDDTQLAQTNTSTENTTKEYLEGDGLENNNTDNETLDSDEVEYNDVLDYGFKHLSKSNPISKTETEDKRKNFLKIKHTLISEALIENQVSRLEQLSDAKMILLNQKLSEAFITIVFNQTKVEPHVMAYFTGTKDLKKFETALMEQAKYHVPASIKLAQSALETAYGQRIVNNNYFGIKDKRGKTKAITTTEYYTAAEYKANKNKVVSSKIIQKGGKTLYKCLIKDSFADYHSPWESFRAHSIFLNESKRYSPLFTKGKNYEDWADKIGSTKYGGVGYATSPIYGELLKKIIKRYNLDLLDY
;
A
#
# COMPACT_ATOMS: atom_id res chain seq x y z
N MET A 1 -66.63 2.39 -12.32
CA MET A 1 -65.15 2.28 -12.18
C MET A 1 -64.70 1.06 -12.97
N LEU A 2 -64.05 1.29 -14.11
CA LEU A 2 -63.54 0.26 -15.02
C LEU A 2 -62.26 -0.41 -14.45
N PRO A 3 -62.02 -1.71 -14.70
CA PRO A 3 -60.76 -2.36 -14.35
C PRO A 3 -59.65 -2.01 -15.37
N ILE A 4 -58.46 -1.72 -14.86
CA ILE A 4 -57.25 -1.41 -15.63
C ILE A 4 -56.73 -2.69 -16.32
N PRO A 5 -56.37 -2.69 -17.61
CA PRO A 5 -55.95 -3.89 -18.31
C PRO A 5 -54.49 -4.26 -17.98
N PHE A 6 -54.25 -5.57 -17.85
CA PHE A 6 -52.93 -6.18 -17.75
C PHE A 6 -52.01 -5.73 -18.90
N LYS A 7 -50.84 -5.19 -18.55
CA LYS A 7 -49.79 -4.81 -19.50
C LYS A 7 -49.17 -6.09 -20.08
N LYS A 8 -49.32 -6.29 -21.40
CA LYS A 8 -48.68 -7.37 -22.18
C LYS A 8 -47.17 -7.40 -21.88
N TRP A 9 -46.68 -8.57 -21.45
CA TRP A 9 -45.25 -8.85 -21.41
C TRP A 9 -44.73 -8.94 -22.84
N VAL A 10 -43.87 -8.00 -23.22
CA VAL A 10 -43.10 -8.07 -24.47
C VAL A 10 -42.09 -9.22 -24.31
N THR A 11 -42.23 -10.27 -25.09
CA THR A 11 -41.22 -11.33 -25.21
C THR A 11 -39.95 -10.71 -25.76
N ARG A 12 -38.88 -10.72 -24.96
CA ARG A 12 -37.57 -10.20 -25.40
C ARG A 12 -36.96 -11.19 -26.40
N PRO A 13 -36.32 -10.73 -27.49
CA PRO A 13 -35.66 -11.64 -28.42
C PRO A 13 -34.53 -12.38 -27.71
N VAL A 14 -34.51 -13.71 -27.86
CA VAL A 14 -33.45 -14.59 -27.40
C VAL A 14 -32.72 -15.09 -28.63
N TYR A 15 -31.40 -14.89 -28.68
CA TYR A 15 -30.59 -15.33 -29.80
C TYR A 15 -29.93 -16.67 -29.45
N SER A 16 -30.09 -17.67 -30.31
CA SER A 16 -29.39 -18.95 -30.16
C SER A 16 -28.17 -18.97 -31.08
N ILE A 17 -26.99 -19.17 -30.51
CA ILE A 17 -25.79 -19.48 -31.28
C ILE A 17 -25.46 -20.94 -31.03
N SER A 18 -25.33 -21.70 -32.12
CA SER A 18 -24.92 -23.10 -32.10
C SER A 18 -23.55 -23.24 -32.74
N ILE A 19 -22.60 -23.80 -32.01
CA ILE A 19 -21.26 -24.12 -32.52
C ILE A 19 -21.16 -25.63 -32.62
N THR A 20 -20.76 -26.07 -33.81
CA THR A 20 -20.69 -27.47 -34.20
C THR A 20 -19.22 -27.83 -34.41
N ILE A 21 -18.65 -28.67 -33.55
CA ILE A 21 -17.25 -29.06 -33.65
C ILE A 21 -17.18 -30.50 -34.20
N PRO A 22 -16.51 -30.74 -35.35
CA PRO A 22 -16.27 -32.09 -35.82
C PRO A 22 -15.23 -32.76 -34.92
N THR A 23 -15.62 -33.85 -34.27
CA THR A 23 -14.64 -34.75 -33.62
C THR A 23 -14.26 -35.80 -34.65
N SER A 24 -12.96 -35.98 -34.95
CA SER A 24 -12.52 -37.08 -35.80
C SER A 24 -11.22 -37.66 -35.26
N PHE A 25 -11.27 -38.95 -34.93
CA PHE A 25 -10.32 -39.92 -35.47
C PHE A 25 -11.11 -41.15 -35.92
N LYS A 26 -11.17 -41.34 -37.25
CA LYS A 26 -11.78 -42.44 -38.02
C LYS A 26 -13.32 -42.52 -38.08
N ASN A 27 -13.83 -42.35 -39.30
CA ASN A 27 -15.06 -42.87 -39.92
C ASN A 27 -16.14 -43.48 -38.99
N ASN A 28 -16.81 -42.63 -38.21
CA ASN A 28 -18.28 -42.50 -38.11
C ASN A 28 -18.58 -41.41 -37.08
N LYS A 29 -19.21 -40.32 -37.52
CA LYS A 29 -19.33 -39.05 -36.78
C LYS A 29 -20.34 -39.12 -35.63
N PRO A 30 -19.97 -38.75 -34.40
CA PRO A 30 -20.83 -37.94 -33.54
C PRO A 30 -20.35 -36.48 -33.59
N VAL A 31 -21.28 -35.58 -33.85
CA VAL A 31 -21.06 -34.15 -33.91
C VAL A 31 -21.45 -33.56 -32.55
N LEU A 32 -20.52 -32.90 -31.86
CA LEU A 32 -20.86 -32.15 -30.65
C LEU A 32 -21.36 -30.77 -31.05
N THR A 33 -22.64 -30.54 -30.79
CA THR A 33 -23.29 -29.24 -30.98
C THR A 33 -23.54 -28.63 -29.61
N PHE A 34 -22.95 -27.47 -29.36
CA PHE A 34 -23.24 -26.66 -28.18
C PHE A 34 -24.13 -25.51 -28.60
N SER A 35 -25.30 -25.39 -27.98
CA SER A 35 -26.22 -24.28 -28.19
C SER A 35 -26.30 -23.44 -26.92
N ILE A 36 -25.98 -22.14 -27.04
CA ILE A 36 -26.14 -21.17 -25.95
C ILE A 36 -27.22 -20.18 -26.36
N GLN A 37 -28.13 -19.89 -25.42
CA GLN A 37 -29.11 -18.82 -25.54
C GLN A 37 -28.59 -17.56 -24.87
N LEU A 38 -28.45 -16.49 -25.65
CA LEU A 38 -27.94 -15.21 -25.20
C LEU A 38 -29.09 -14.19 -25.11
N ASN A 39 -29.09 -13.42 -24.04
CA ASN A 39 -29.91 -12.22 -23.91
C ASN A 39 -29.06 -10.96 -24.15
N ASN A 40 -29.70 -9.82 -24.43
CA ASN A 40 -29.01 -8.57 -24.78
C ASN A 40 -27.99 -8.09 -23.73
N ARG A 41 -28.13 -8.46 -22.44
CA ARG A 41 -27.15 -8.10 -21.41
C ARG A 41 -25.87 -8.92 -21.51
N LEU A 42 -25.97 -10.20 -21.87
CA LEU A 42 -24.80 -11.07 -22.06
C LEU A 42 -24.03 -10.73 -23.35
N ILE A 43 -24.74 -10.31 -24.40
CA ILE A 43 -24.12 -9.89 -25.67
C ILE A 43 -23.28 -8.63 -25.47
N LEU A 44 -23.78 -7.62 -24.76
CA LEU A 44 -23.02 -6.40 -24.47
C LEU A 44 -21.77 -6.67 -23.60
N ALA A 45 -21.87 -7.61 -22.65
CA ALA A 45 -20.72 -8.03 -21.84
C ALA A 45 -19.66 -8.76 -22.70
N LEU A 46 -20.08 -9.62 -23.62
CA LEU A 46 -19.16 -10.33 -24.52
C LEU A 46 -18.48 -9.40 -25.53
N ILE A 47 -19.19 -8.43 -26.11
CA ILE A 47 -18.59 -7.42 -26.99
C ILE A 47 -17.50 -6.64 -26.25
N GLY A 48 -17.74 -6.24 -25.00
CA GLY A 48 -16.73 -5.59 -24.17
C GLY A 48 -15.48 -6.46 -23.93
N ILE A 49 -15.66 -7.76 -23.70
CA ILE A 49 -14.55 -8.71 -23.49
C ILE A 49 -13.74 -8.92 -24.79
N PHE A 50 -14.40 -9.06 -25.95
CA PHE A 50 -13.71 -9.22 -27.23
C PHE A 50 -12.95 -7.96 -27.66
N SER A 51 -13.46 -6.76 -27.36
CA SER A 51 -12.73 -5.51 -27.59
C SER A 51 -11.44 -5.43 -26.77
N ILE A 52 -11.45 -5.93 -25.52
CA ILE A 52 -10.25 -5.95 -24.66
C ILE A 52 -9.21 -6.96 -25.17
N ILE A 53 -9.65 -8.13 -25.64
CA ILE A 53 -8.74 -9.15 -26.20
C ILE A 53 -8.10 -8.68 -27.51
N ALA A 54 -8.84 -7.97 -28.38
CA ALA A 54 -8.31 -7.40 -29.60
C ALA A 54 -7.23 -6.32 -29.33
N VAL A 55 -7.44 -5.48 -28.30
CA VAL A 55 -6.43 -4.48 -27.88
C VAL A 55 -5.17 -5.15 -27.31
N LEU A 56 -5.32 -6.26 -26.59
CA LEU A 56 -4.18 -7.04 -26.09
C LEU A 56 -3.39 -7.73 -27.21
N GLN A 57 -4.04 -8.28 -28.24
CA GLN A 57 -3.32 -8.89 -29.37
C GLN A 57 -2.60 -7.88 -30.26
N VAL A 58 -3.16 -6.68 -30.47
CA VAL A 58 -2.47 -5.59 -31.20
C VAL A 58 -1.26 -5.08 -30.42
N SER A 59 -1.34 -5.00 -29.09
CA SER A 59 -0.22 -4.58 -28.24
C SER A 59 0.93 -5.58 -28.24
N ILE A 60 0.64 -6.89 -28.37
CA ILE A 60 1.66 -7.94 -28.47
C ILE A 60 2.30 -7.97 -29.86
N LEU A 61 1.56 -7.60 -30.92
CA LEU A 61 2.11 -7.55 -32.28
C LEU A 61 3.05 -6.35 -32.53
N VAL A 62 2.83 -5.23 -31.83
CA VAL A 62 3.64 -4.00 -31.98
C VAL A 62 4.98 -4.08 -31.21
N SER A 63 5.08 -4.93 -30.19
CA SER A 63 6.32 -5.09 -29.41
C SER A 63 7.34 -6.08 -30.00
N GLY A 64 7.03 -6.71 -31.15
CA GLY A 64 7.80 -7.82 -31.73
C GLY A 64 8.60 -7.50 -33.00
N LYS A 65 8.69 -6.23 -33.41
CA LYS A 65 9.52 -5.79 -34.54
C LYS A 65 10.21 -4.48 -34.18
N ASP A 66 11.47 -4.57 -33.77
CA ASP A 66 12.56 -3.69 -34.19
C ASP A 66 13.81 -4.06 -33.37
N ASP A 67 14.58 -5.01 -33.89
CA ASP A 67 15.98 -5.26 -33.48
C ASP A 67 16.69 -6.00 -34.61
N THR A 68 17.07 -5.32 -35.69
CA THR A 68 18.32 -5.64 -36.45
C THR A 68 18.67 -4.56 -37.50
N GLN A 69 19.98 -4.24 -37.57
CA GLN A 69 20.73 -3.39 -38.53
C GLN A 69 20.72 -1.87 -38.21
N LEU A 70 21.83 -1.13 -38.15
CA LEU A 70 23.14 -1.23 -38.80
C LEU A 70 24.27 -0.65 -37.90
N ALA A 71 25.48 -1.17 -38.09
CA ALA A 71 26.73 -0.62 -37.59
C ALA A 71 27.39 0.33 -38.63
N GLN A 72 28.24 1.24 -38.12
CA GLN A 72 29.24 2.11 -38.82
C GLN A 72 28.63 3.31 -39.59
N THR A 73 29.11 4.57 -39.53
CA THR A 73 30.47 5.12 -39.31
C THR A 73 30.40 6.65 -39.04
N ASN A 74 31.40 7.16 -38.30
CA ASN A 74 32.09 8.47 -38.43
C ASN A 74 31.59 9.82 -37.82
N THR A 75 32.52 10.37 -37.02
CA THR A 75 33.02 11.76 -36.89
C THR A 75 32.35 12.82 -35.99
N SER A 76 33.01 13.03 -34.83
CA SER A 76 33.57 14.30 -34.28
C SER A 76 32.69 15.55 -34.03
N THR A 77 32.56 15.94 -32.75
CA THR A 77 33.04 17.22 -32.12
C THR A 77 32.52 17.25 -30.66
N GLU A 78 33.39 17.08 -29.67
CA GLU A 78 34.06 18.10 -28.82
C GLU A 78 33.25 18.64 -27.62
N ASN A 79 33.85 18.44 -26.44
CA ASN A 79 33.85 19.25 -25.21
C ASN A 79 32.52 19.36 -24.40
N THR A 80 32.47 19.22 -23.08
CA THR A 80 33.48 19.50 -22.05
C THR A 80 33.10 18.80 -20.73
N THR A 81 34.07 18.12 -20.11
CA THR A 81 34.03 17.67 -18.72
C THR A 81 34.48 18.83 -17.82
N LYS A 82 33.80 19.05 -16.68
CA LYS A 82 34.40 19.81 -15.56
C LYS A 82 34.20 19.07 -14.24
N GLU A 83 35.28 18.39 -13.89
CA GLU A 83 35.84 18.21 -12.55
C GLU A 83 36.04 19.57 -11.84
N TYR A 84 36.19 19.55 -10.51
CA TYR A 84 36.82 20.51 -9.57
C TYR A 84 36.02 20.51 -8.24
N LEU A 85 36.60 20.56 -7.05
CA LEU A 85 37.93 20.27 -6.48
C LEU A 85 37.72 20.38 -4.95
N GLU A 86 38.63 19.76 -4.20
CA GLU A 86 38.84 19.94 -2.77
C GLU A 86 39.08 21.41 -2.36
N GLY A 87 38.83 21.69 -1.08
CA GLY A 87 39.20 22.94 -0.42
C GLY A 87 39.33 22.72 1.09
N ASP A 88 40.53 23.01 1.58
CA ASP A 88 41.15 22.57 2.82
C ASP A 88 40.55 23.08 4.15
N GLY A 89 41.00 22.38 5.20
CA GLY A 89 40.73 22.65 6.60
C GLY A 89 41.43 23.88 7.21
N LEU A 90 40.98 24.20 8.41
CA LEU A 90 41.73 24.93 9.42
C LEU A 90 41.51 24.23 10.76
N GLU A 91 42.58 23.66 11.30
CA GLU A 91 42.72 23.21 12.67
C GLU A 91 42.75 24.41 13.63
N ASN A 92 42.15 24.24 14.81
CA ASN A 92 42.72 24.75 16.04
C ASN A 92 42.28 23.85 17.20
N ASN A 93 43.28 23.34 17.92
CA ASN A 93 43.16 22.50 19.11
C ASN A 93 42.65 23.30 20.32
N ASN A 94 41.79 22.70 21.12
CA ASN A 94 41.93 22.69 22.58
C ASN A 94 41.16 21.49 23.17
N THR A 95 41.89 20.75 23.99
CA THR A 95 41.44 19.73 24.93
C THR A 95 40.38 20.28 25.87
N ASP A 96 39.35 19.49 26.18
CA ASP A 96 38.94 19.19 27.55
C ASP A 96 37.96 18.01 27.58
N ASN A 97 38.14 17.16 28.59
CA ASN A 97 37.25 16.07 28.97
C ASN A 97 35.83 16.59 29.22
N GLU A 98 34.80 15.85 28.82
CA GLU A 98 33.72 15.41 29.72
C GLU A 98 32.57 14.71 28.96
N THR A 99 32.19 13.54 29.50
CA THR A 99 30.88 12.88 29.47
C THR A 99 30.25 12.51 28.13
N LEU A 100 30.20 11.18 27.92
CA LEU A 100 29.18 10.46 27.16
C LEU A 100 27.79 10.91 27.61
N ASP A 101 27.18 11.85 26.88
CA ASP A 101 25.77 12.16 27.03
C ASP A 101 24.97 11.19 26.15
N SER A 102 24.13 10.40 26.80
CA SER A 102 23.20 9.49 26.16
C SER A 102 22.17 10.31 25.40
N ASP A 103 22.35 10.45 24.09
CA ASP A 103 21.36 11.04 23.18
C ASP A 103 20.01 10.31 23.36
N GLU A 104 19.11 10.89 24.17
CA GLU A 104 17.69 10.60 24.13
C GLU A 104 17.19 10.93 22.71
N VAL A 105 17.15 9.93 21.85
CA VAL A 105 16.53 10.05 20.53
C VAL A 105 15.09 10.48 20.74
N GLU A 106 14.78 11.75 20.45
CA GLU A 106 13.47 12.32 20.69
C GLU A 106 12.43 11.67 19.76
N TYR A 107 11.81 10.56 20.20
CA TYR A 107 10.76 9.79 19.51
C TYR A 107 9.47 10.59 19.24
N ASN A 108 9.45 11.90 19.50
CA ASN A 108 8.34 12.81 19.22
C ASN A 108 8.21 13.13 17.71
N ASP A 109 9.24 12.89 16.90
CA ASP A 109 9.19 13.01 15.43
C ASP A 109 9.36 11.66 14.75
N VAL A 110 8.25 10.93 14.66
CA VAL A 110 8.20 9.60 14.05
C VAL A 110 8.56 9.61 12.56
N LEU A 111 8.38 10.75 11.87
CA LEU A 111 8.78 10.88 10.47
C LEU A 111 10.31 10.96 10.36
N ASP A 112 10.98 11.73 11.22
CA ASP A 112 12.45 11.80 11.26
C ASP A 112 13.07 10.44 11.57
N TYR A 113 12.48 9.71 12.52
CA TYR A 113 12.85 8.33 12.80
C TYR A 113 12.75 7.47 11.54
N GLY A 114 11.62 7.51 10.84
CA GLY A 114 11.41 6.80 9.58
C GLY A 114 12.50 7.10 8.54
N PHE A 115 12.86 8.38 8.34
CA PHE A 115 13.92 8.76 7.40
C PHE A 115 15.30 8.20 7.77
N LYS A 116 15.70 8.33 9.04
CA LYS A 116 17.02 7.88 9.51
C LYS A 116 17.19 6.37 9.38
N HIS A 117 16.14 5.60 9.66
CA HIS A 117 16.22 4.14 9.65
C HIS A 117 16.05 3.54 8.24
N LEU A 118 15.37 4.24 7.33
CA LEU A 118 15.25 3.81 5.93
C LEU A 118 16.52 4.08 5.09
N SER A 119 17.37 5.03 5.50
CA SER A 119 18.56 5.45 4.73
C SER A 119 19.83 4.66 5.06
N LYS A 120 19.90 3.96 6.19
CA LYS A 120 21.11 3.26 6.66
C LYS A 120 21.29 1.82 6.14
N SER A 121 20.34 1.27 5.38
CA SER A 121 20.42 -0.14 4.96
C SER A 121 21.09 -0.33 3.60
N ASN A 122 22.11 -1.19 3.55
CA ASN A 122 22.73 -1.64 2.30
C ASN A 122 21.71 -2.36 1.40
N PRO A 123 21.75 -2.14 0.07
CA PRO A 123 20.87 -2.84 -0.87
C PRO A 123 21.17 -4.34 -0.89
N ILE A 124 20.13 -5.16 -0.74
CA ILE A 124 20.17 -6.59 -1.02
C ILE A 124 20.30 -6.80 -2.53
N SER A 125 20.94 -7.89 -2.97
CA SER A 125 21.03 -8.25 -4.39
C SER A 125 19.65 -8.19 -5.06
N LYS A 126 19.54 -7.41 -6.15
CA LYS A 126 18.28 -7.20 -6.89
C LYS A 126 17.68 -8.52 -7.39
N THR A 127 18.52 -9.42 -7.91
CA THR A 127 18.08 -10.70 -8.48
C THR A 127 17.51 -11.64 -7.43
N GLU A 128 18.19 -11.80 -6.29
CA GLU A 128 17.73 -12.68 -5.19
C GLU A 128 16.42 -12.17 -4.58
N THR A 129 16.26 -10.84 -4.52
CA THR A 129 15.02 -10.21 -4.05
C THR A 129 13.86 -10.52 -5.00
N GLU A 130 14.06 -10.43 -6.31
CA GLU A 130 13.02 -10.72 -7.31
C GLU A 130 12.58 -12.19 -7.30
N ASP A 131 13.50 -13.13 -7.15
CA ASP A 131 13.16 -14.56 -7.11
C ASP A 131 12.33 -14.90 -5.86
N LYS A 132 12.66 -14.32 -4.70
CA LYS A 132 11.87 -14.47 -3.47
C LYS A 132 10.47 -13.86 -3.62
N ARG A 133 10.35 -12.68 -4.24
CA ARG A 133 9.06 -12.04 -4.55
C ARG A 133 8.19 -12.94 -5.43
N LYS A 134 8.75 -13.47 -6.52
CA LYS A 134 8.06 -14.41 -7.43
C LYS A 134 7.63 -15.69 -6.73
N ASN A 135 8.51 -16.27 -5.91
CA ASN A 135 8.21 -17.48 -5.15
C ASN A 135 7.03 -17.25 -4.19
N PHE A 136 7.07 -16.17 -3.40
CA PHE A 136 5.98 -15.83 -2.50
C PHE A 136 4.66 -15.60 -3.25
N LEU A 137 4.67 -14.89 -4.39
CA LEU A 137 3.46 -14.67 -5.18
C LEU A 137 2.84 -15.98 -5.69
N LYS A 138 3.67 -16.96 -6.07
CA LYS A 138 3.22 -18.30 -6.45
C LYS A 138 2.53 -19.00 -5.28
N ILE A 139 3.16 -19.02 -4.10
CA ILE A 139 2.60 -19.61 -2.88
C ILE A 139 1.30 -18.90 -2.46
N LYS A 140 1.27 -17.57 -2.47
CA LYS A 140 0.09 -16.76 -2.19
C LYS A 140 -1.07 -17.14 -3.11
N HIS A 141 -0.82 -17.23 -4.42
CA HIS A 141 -1.84 -17.61 -5.39
C HIS A 141 -2.38 -19.02 -5.13
N THR A 142 -1.50 -19.98 -4.84
CA THR A 142 -1.89 -21.35 -4.46
C THR A 142 -2.77 -21.36 -3.21
N LEU A 143 -2.32 -20.73 -2.11
CA LEU A 143 -3.06 -20.69 -0.85
C LEU A 143 -4.44 -20.05 -0.98
N ILE A 144 -4.54 -18.95 -1.73
CA ILE A 144 -5.83 -18.29 -2.00
C ILE A 144 -6.73 -19.22 -2.83
N SER A 145 -6.19 -19.84 -3.88
CA SER A 145 -6.97 -20.72 -4.76
C SER A 145 -7.49 -21.95 -4.01
N GLU A 146 -6.66 -22.60 -3.20
CA GLU A 146 -7.04 -23.72 -2.34
C GLU A 146 -8.15 -23.31 -1.37
N ALA A 147 -8.00 -22.18 -0.68
CA ALA A 147 -9.02 -21.68 0.24
C ALA A 147 -10.35 -21.41 -0.47
N LEU A 148 -10.35 -20.86 -1.67
CA LEU A 148 -11.57 -20.61 -2.44
C LEU A 148 -12.23 -21.91 -2.92
N ILE A 149 -11.45 -22.85 -3.45
CA ILE A 149 -11.94 -24.14 -3.96
C ILE A 149 -12.51 -25.00 -2.84
N GLU A 150 -11.78 -25.17 -1.74
CA GLU A 150 -12.18 -25.99 -0.60
C GLU A 150 -13.49 -25.51 0.03
N ASN A 151 -13.75 -24.20 0.00
CA ASN A 151 -14.95 -23.60 0.56
C ASN A 151 -16.03 -23.30 -0.49
N GLN A 152 -15.82 -23.70 -1.75
CA GLN A 152 -16.76 -23.55 -2.87
C GLN A 152 -17.23 -22.10 -3.08
N VAL A 153 -16.31 -21.14 -2.93
CA VAL A 153 -16.57 -19.70 -3.12
C VAL A 153 -15.71 -19.12 -4.24
N SER A 154 -16.16 -18.04 -4.86
CA SER A 154 -15.43 -17.39 -5.95
C SER A 154 -14.63 -16.17 -5.51
N ARG A 155 -14.90 -15.63 -4.31
CA ARG A 155 -14.22 -14.46 -3.78
C ARG A 155 -13.88 -14.62 -2.31
N LEU A 156 -12.82 -13.96 -1.87
CA LEU A 156 -12.31 -14.03 -0.50
C LEU A 156 -13.35 -13.52 0.51
N GLU A 157 -14.14 -12.51 0.18
CA GLU A 157 -15.17 -11.94 1.05
C GLU A 157 -16.32 -12.92 1.34
N GLN A 158 -16.41 -14.03 0.62
CA GLN A 158 -17.40 -15.08 0.85
C GLN A 158 -16.89 -16.17 1.81
N LEU A 159 -15.60 -16.18 2.14
CA LEU A 159 -15.06 -17.09 3.15
C LEU A 159 -15.62 -16.73 4.54
N SER A 160 -15.85 -17.75 5.37
CA SER A 160 -16.16 -17.50 6.77
C SER A 160 -14.95 -16.91 7.50
N ASP A 161 -15.20 -16.17 8.59
CA ASP A 161 -14.15 -15.55 9.40
C ASP A 161 -13.08 -16.57 9.84
N ALA A 162 -13.49 -17.78 10.25
CA ALA A 162 -12.57 -18.84 10.65
C ALA A 162 -11.64 -19.29 9.50
N LYS A 163 -12.17 -19.39 8.28
CA LYS A 163 -11.39 -19.79 7.09
C LYS A 163 -10.47 -18.67 6.63
N MET A 164 -10.93 -17.42 6.71
CA MET A 164 -10.11 -16.25 6.43
C MET A 164 -8.95 -16.12 7.42
N ILE A 165 -9.17 -16.38 8.72
CA ILE A 165 -8.11 -16.40 9.73
C ILE A 165 -7.05 -17.46 9.37
N LEU A 166 -7.46 -18.68 9.02
CA LEU A 166 -6.53 -19.74 8.65
C LEU A 166 -5.72 -19.39 7.39
N LEU A 167 -6.37 -18.83 6.36
CA LEU A 167 -5.67 -18.36 5.17
C LEU A 167 -4.66 -17.27 5.51
N ASN A 168 -5.05 -16.27 6.31
CA ASN A 168 -4.18 -15.16 6.70
C ASN A 168 -2.98 -15.63 7.51
N GLN A 169 -3.14 -16.64 8.37
CA GLN A 169 -2.02 -17.28 9.08
C GLN A 169 -1.03 -17.91 8.11
N LYS A 170 -1.50 -18.74 7.16
CA LYS A 170 -0.65 -19.37 6.14
C LYS A 170 0.08 -18.34 5.27
N LEU A 171 -0.63 -17.28 4.85
CA LEU A 171 -0.05 -16.19 4.06
C LEU A 171 1.03 -15.43 4.84
N SER A 172 0.77 -15.13 6.11
CA SER A 172 1.72 -14.40 6.97
C SER A 172 2.97 -15.23 7.25
N GLU A 173 2.81 -16.53 7.56
CA GLU A 173 3.92 -17.46 7.75
C GLU A 173 4.79 -17.59 6.49
N ALA A 174 4.16 -17.76 5.33
CA ALA A 174 4.85 -17.83 4.05
C ALA A 174 5.60 -16.52 3.74
N PHE A 175 4.97 -15.36 4.01
CA PHE A 175 5.58 -14.06 3.79
C PHE A 175 6.80 -13.86 4.69
N ILE A 176 6.67 -14.19 5.97
CA ILE A 176 7.75 -14.06 6.95
C ILE A 176 8.94 -14.93 6.54
N THR A 177 8.67 -16.19 6.19
CA THR A 177 9.71 -17.18 5.88
C THR A 177 10.44 -16.88 4.56
N ILE A 178 9.69 -16.57 3.49
CA ILE A 178 10.24 -16.41 2.14
C ILE A 178 10.83 -15.03 1.93
N VAL A 179 10.20 -13.99 2.50
CA VAL A 179 10.48 -12.59 2.15
C VAL A 179 11.02 -11.82 3.35
N PHE A 180 10.28 -11.77 4.46
CA PHE A 180 10.57 -10.81 5.54
C PHE A 180 11.86 -11.14 6.31
N ASN A 181 12.07 -12.39 6.73
CA ASN A 181 13.25 -12.83 7.49
C ASN A 181 14.57 -12.66 6.74
N GLN A 182 14.50 -12.58 5.41
CA GLN A 182 15.65 -12.37 4.53
C GLN A 182 16.06 -10.90 4.46
N THR A 183 15.23 -10.01 5.01
CA THR A 183 15.49 -8.58 5.03
C THR A 183 16.41 -8.27 6.20
N LYS A 184 17.65 -7.82 5.94
CA LYS A 184 18.51 -7.29 7.01
C LYS A 184 17.88 -6.02 7.58
N VAL A 185 17.22 -6.15 8.73
CA VAL A 185 16.53 -5.06 9.44
C VAL A 185 17.01 -5.03 10.88
N GLU A 186 16.79 -3.91 11.57
CA GLU A 186 17.11 -3.80 12.98
C GLU A 186 16.22 -4.73 13.83
N PRO A 187 16.73 -5.27 14.96
CA PRO A 187 15.98 -6.22 15.78
C PRO A 187 14.60 -5.71 16.22
N HIS A 188 14.50 -4.42 16.55
CA HIS A 188 13.23 -3.83 16.97
C HIS A 188 12.21 -3.76 15.81
N VAL A 189 12.65 -3.54 14.57
CA VAL A 189 11.78 -3.57 13.37
C VAL A 189 11.28 -4.99 13.13
N MET A 190 12.18 -5.98 13.23
CA MET A 190 11.81 -7.39 13.12
C MET A 190 10.76 -7.76 14.17
N ALA A 191 11.01 -7.41 15.44
CA ALA A 191 10.11 -7.66 16.55
C ALA A 191 8.77 -6.91 16.40
N TYR A 192 8.78 -5.69 15.85
CA TYR A 192 7.56 -4.94 15.58
C TYR A 192 6.62 -5.69 14.65
N PHE A 193 7.12 -6.17 13.51
CA PHE A 193 6.27 -6.83 12.51
C PHE A 193 5.92 -8.27 12.88
N THR A 194 6.86 -9.04 13.42
CA THR A 194 6.70 -10.49 13.67
C THR A 194 6.25 -10.83 15.09
N GLY A 195 6.32 -9.88 16.03
CA GLY A 195 5.91 -10.10 17.41
C GLY A 195 4.42 -10.44 17.52
N THR A 196 4.11 -11.54 18.19
CA THR A 196 2.75 -12.10 18.29
C THR A 196 2.07 -11.91 19.64
N LYS A 197 2.80 -11.39 20.64
CA LYS A 197 2.32 -11.26 22.03
C LYS A 197 1.04 -10.42 22.12
N ASP A 198 1.05 -9.24 21.51
CA ASP A 198 -0.06 -8.29 21.63
C ASP A 198 -0.96 -8.30 20.38
N LEU A 199 -0.38 -8.48 19.20
CA LEU A 199 -1.11 -8.53 17.94
C LEU A 199 -0.29 -9.19 16.83
N LYS A 200 -0.90 -10.19 16.18
CA LYS A 200 -0.45 -10.76 14.90
C LYS A 200 -0.72 -9.77 13.76
N LYS A 201 0.23 -8.84 13.52
CA LYS A 201 -0.01 -7.64 12.68
C LYS A 201 -0.25 -7.96 11.21
N PHE A 202 0.49 -8.93 10.64
CA PHE A 202 0.30 -9.33 9.25
C PHE A 202 -1.10 -9.92 9.04
N GLU A 203 -1.49 -10.88 9.87
CA GLU A 203 -2.80 -11.54 9.82
C GLU A 203 -3.94 -10.54 10.02
N THR A 204 -3.75 -9.61 10.96
CA THR A 204 -4.72 -8.55 11.25
C THR A 204 -4.83 -7.61 10.05
N ALA A 205 -3.72 -7.19 9.45
CA ALA A 205 -3.77 -6.30 8.29
C ALA A 205 -4.46 -6.95 7.08
N LEU A 206 -4.19 -8.23 6.80
CA LEU A 206 -4.89 -9.00 5.78
C LEU A 206 -6.40 -9.10 6.07
N MET A 207 -6.78 -9.35 7.32
CA MET A 207 -8.18 -9.41 7.74
C MET A 207 -8.88 -8.06 7.54
N GLU A 208 -8.23 -6.97 7.91
CA GLU A 208 -8.78 -5.62 7.74
C GLU A 208 -8.87 -5.24 6.25
N GLN A 209 -7.96 -5.70 5.39
CA GLN A 209 -8.10 -5.58 3.94
C GLN A 209 -9.33 -6.32 3.42
N ALA A 210 -9.54 -7.57 3.85
CA ALA A 210 -10.70 -8.35 3.43
C ALA A 210 -12.03 -7.71 3.87
N LYS A 211 -12.09 -7.13 5.09
CA LYS A 211 -13.33 -6.58 5.65
C LYS A 211 -13.61 -5.13 5.26
N TYR A 212 -12.57 -4.30 5.14
CA TYR A 212 -12.72 -2.86 4.99
C TYR A 212 -12.05 -2.30 3.73
N HIS A 213 -11.41 -3.15 2.92
CA HIS A 213 -10.72 -2.77 1.68
C HIS A 213 -9.61 -1.73 1.87
N VAL A 214 -8.98 -1.71 3.06
CA VAL A 214 -7.75 -0.96 3.31
C VAL A 214 -6.56 -1.87 3.00
N PRO A 215 -5.66 -1.54 2.06
CA PRO A 215 -4.51 -2.38 1.73
C PRO A 215 -3.69 -2.73 2.97
N ALA A 216 -3.34 -4.00 3.10
CA ALA A 216 -2.56 -4.52 4.22
C ALA A 216 -1.20 -3.82 4.29
N SER A 217 -0.58 -3.57 3.14
CA SER A 217 0.69 -2.84 3.02
C SER A 217 0.60 -1.42 3.60
N ILE A 218 -0.48 -0.68 3.30
CA ILE A 218 -0.73 0.67 3.81
C ILE A 218 -0.93 0.64 5.32
N LYS A 219 -1.77 -0.28 5.81
CA LYS A 219 -2.04 -0.40 7.25
C LYS A 219 -0.77 -0.72 8.04
N LEU A 220 0.02 -1.67 7.56
CA LEU A 220 1.29 -2.05 8.18
C LEU A 220 2.28 -0.88 8.15
N ALA A 221 2.43 -0.21 7.01
CA ALA A 221 3.35 0.91 6.87
C ALA A 221 2.96 2.13 7.71
N GLN A 222 1.67 2.49 7.76
CA GLN A 222 1.18 3.56 8.63
C GLN A 222 1.43 3.20 10.09
N SER A 223 1.06 1.98 10.52
CA SER A 223 1.26 1.58 11.91
C SER A 223 2.73 1.64 12.34
N ALA A 224 3.63 1.19 11.46
CA ALA A 224 5.07 1.24 11.69
C ALA A 224 5.56 2.69 11.74
N LEU A 225 5.10 3.54 10.82
CA LEU A 225 5.51 4.94 10.77
C LEU A 225 5.04 5.70 12.02
N GLU A 226 3.76 5.63 12.36
CA GLU A 226 3.15 6.43 13.44
C GLU A 226 3.66 6.03 14.84
N THR A 227 4.23 4.83 14.99
CA THR A 227 4.75 4.33 16.27
C THR A 227 6.28 4.24 16.34
N ALA A 228 6.97 4.70 15.29
CA ALA A 228 8.40 4.48 15.12
C ALA A 228 8.77 2.98 15.31
N TYR A 229 8.04 2.09 14.62
CA TYR A 229 8.16 0.63 14.74
C TYR A 229 8.00 0.14 16.19
N GLY A 230 7.00 0.68 16.88
CA GLY A 230 6.65 0.30 18.26
C GLY A 230 7.52 0.91 19.35
N GLN A 231 8.52 1.71 19.01
CA GLN A 231 9.36 2.41 20.00
C GLN A 231 8.56 3.45 20.81
N ARG A 232 7.49 3.99 20.22
CA ARG A 232 6.57 4.90 20.90
C ARG A 232 5.14 4.53 20.57
N ILE A 233 4.44 3.97 21.55
CA ILE A 233 3.01 3.69 21.47
C ILE A 233 2.34 4.39 22.65
N VAL A 234 1.53 5.40 22.38
CA VAL A 234 0.75 6.10 23.39
C VAL A 234 -0.70 5.62 23.27
N ASN A 235 -1.31 5.21 24.39
CA ASN A 235 -2.73 4.82 24.46
C ASN A 235 -3.15 3.71 23.47
N ASN A 236 -2.24 2.76 23.18
CA ASN A 236 -2.40 1.75 22.13
C ASN A 236 -2.77 2.33 20.75
N ASN A 237 -2.50 3.60 20.48
CA ASN A 237 -2.87 4.24 19.23
C ASN A 237 -1.76 4.06 18.20
N TYR A 238 -1.89 3.02 17.38
CA TYR A 238 -0.90 2.68 16.36
C TYR A 238 -0.95 3.60 15.13
N PHE A 239 -1.93 4.51 15.05
CA PHE A 239 -2.26 5.23 13.83
C PHE A 239 -2.33 6.74 14.01
N GLY A 240 -1.98 7.26 15.19
CA GLY A 240 -2.04 8.70 15.47
C GLY A 240 -3.44 9.30 15.31
N ILE A 241 -4.52 8.52 15.49
CA ILE A 241 -5.89 9.02 15.30
C ILE A 241 -6.23 9.99 16.44
N LYS A 242 -6.57 11.24 16.08
CA LYS A 242 -6.93 12.29 17.05
C LYS A 242 -8.26 12.00 17.74
N ASP A 243 -8.35 12.28 19.03
CA ASP A 243 -9.60 12.23 19.78
C ASP A 243 -10.41 13.51 19.57
N LYS A 244 -11.35 13.47 18.62
CA LYS A 244 -12.23 14.60 18.32
C LYS A 244 -13.19 14.96 19.46
N ARG A 245 -13.35 14.09 20.47
CA ARG A 245 -14.24 14.33 21.61
C ARG A 245 -13.51 15.00 22.78
N GLY A 246 -12.19 15.13 22.72
CA GLY A 246 -11.38 15.81 23.74
C GLY A 246 -11.45 15.14 25.13
N LYS A 247 -11.64 13.82 25.19
CA LYS A 247 -11.70 13.06 26.45
C LYS A 247 -10.31 12.70 26.96
N THR A 248 -9.33 12.54 26.06
CA THR A 248 -7.96 12.21 26.45
C THR A 248 -7.12 13.45 26.71
N LYS A 249 -6.13 13.32 27.61
CA LYS A 249 -5.18 14.40 27.92
C LYS A 249 -4.32 14.69 26.69
N ALA A 250 -4.07 15.98 26.45
CA ALA A 250 -3.22 16.40 25.35
C ALA A 250 -1.75 16.04 25.61
N ILE A 251 -1.10 15.45 24.62
CA ILE A 251 0.33 15.12 24.62
C ILE A 251 1.07 15.97 23.60
N THR A 252 2.39 16.08 23.74
CA THR A 252 3.21 16.76 22.72
C THR A 252 3.32 15.88 21.48
N THR A 253 3.09 16.47 20.31
CA THR A 253 3.25 15.84 18.99
C THR A 253 3.87 16.82 18.00
N THR A 254 4.33 16.31 16.86
CA THR A 254 4.94 17.10 15.80
C THR A 254 3.94 17.35 14.66
N GLU A 255 3.77 18.61 14.27
CA GLU A 255 3.03 19.01 13.07
C GLU A 255 3.94 19.78 12.10
N TYR A 256 3.64 19.69 10.80
CA TYR A 256 4.38 20.37 9.75
C TYR A 256 3.52 21.45 9.11
N TYR A 257 3.89 22.71 9.34
CA TYR A 257 3.15 23.88 8.88
C TYR A 257 3.89 24.64 7.78
N THR A 258 3.13 25.15 6.82
CA THR A 258 3.59 26.25 5.96
C THR A 258 3.72 27.54 6.78
N ALA A 259 4.37 28.57 6.25
CA ALA A 259 4.50 29.86 6.95
C ALA A 259 3.13 30.48 7.32
N ALA A 260 2.15 30.39 6.42
CA ALA A 260 0.79 30.88 6.66
C ALA A 260 0.09 30.10 7.79
N GLU A 261 0.24 28.77 7.83
CA GLU A 261 -0.37 27.94 8.86
C GLU A 261 0.31 28.07 10.21
N TYR A 262 1.64 28.24 10.23
CA TYR A 262 2.36 28.56 11.45
C TYR A 262 1.81 29.86 12.04
N LYS A 263 1.61 30.88 11.21
CA LYS A 263 0.97 32.14 11.64
C LYS A 263 -0.46 31.91 12.15
N ALA A 264 -1.26 31.11 11.44
CA ALA A 264 -2.65 30.82 11.81
C ALA A 264 -2.80 29.95 13.08
N ASN A 265 -1.83 29.08 13.38
CA ASN A 265 -1.85 28.16 14.51
C ASN A 265 -0.85 28.53 15.61
N LYS A 266 -0.30 29.75 15.59
CA LYS A 266 0.78 30.18 16.49
C LYS A 266 0.45 29.98 17.97
N ASN A 267 -0.82 30.12 18.34
CA ASN A 267 -1.34 29.90 19.70
C ASN A 267 -1.28 28.43 20.18
N LYS A 268 -1.17 27.46 19.26
CA LYS A 268 -1.07 26.02 19.57
C LYS A 268 0.38 25.52 19.55
N VAL A 269 1.31 26.33 19.05
CA VAL A 269 2.71 25.94 18.88
C VAL A 269 3.46 26.18 20.19
N VAL A 270 4.01 25.10 20.74
CA VAL A 270 4.90 25.12 21.91
C VAL A 270 6.30 25.58 21.50
N SER A 271 6.84 24.99 20.43
CA SER A 271 8.11 25.40 19.83
C SER A 271 8.12 25.07 18.34
N SER A 272 8.98 25.73 17.56
CA SER A 272 9.14 25.42 16.14
C SER A 272 10.57 25.56 15.65
N LYS A 273 10.89 24.81 14.59
CA LYS A 273 12.14 24.89 13.84
C LYS A 273 11.84 24.95 12.35
N ILE A 274 12.54 25.82 11.62
CA ILE A 274 12.46 25.85 10.16
C ILE A 274 13.24 24.66 9.59
N ILE A 275 12.64 23.92 8.67
CA ILE A 275 13.25 22.78 8.00
C ILE A 275 13.02 22.87 6.49
N GLN A 276 13.91 22.23 5.72
CA GLN A 276 13.74 21.99 4.30
C GLN A 276 13.38 20.52 4.08
N LYS A 277 12.20 20.23 3.53
CA LYS A 277 11.80 18.85 3.16
C LYS A 277 11.12 18.84 1.80
N GLY A 278 11.63 18.02 0.88
CA GLY A 278 11.12 17.92 -0.49
C GLY A 278 11.18 19.25 -1.26
N GLY A 279 12.25 20.03 -1.08
CA GLY A 279 12.43 21.35 -1.68
C GLY A 279 11.51 22.45 -1.10
N LYS A 280 10.83 22.18 0.02
CA LYS A 280 9.89 23.12 0.65
C LYS A 280 10.37 23.54 2.04
N THR A 281 10.30 24.84 2.31
CA THR A 281 10.49 25.43 3.64
C THR A 281 9.24 25.20 4.50
N LEU A 282 9.38 24.51 5.62
CA LEU A 282 8.29 24.24 6.57
C LEU A 282 8.71 24.59 7.99
N TYR A 283 7.72 24.82 8.85
CA TYR A 283 7.87 24.87 10.29
C TYR A 283 7.54 23.49 10.85
N LYS A 284 8.56 22.79 11.38
CA LYS A 284 8.36 21.65 12.27
C LYS A 284 7.95 22.21 13.63
N CYS A 285 6.71 21.97 14.04
CA CYS A 285 6.12 22.54 15.25
C CYS A 285 5.82 21.44 16.26
N LEU A 286 6.25 21.63 17.50
CA LEU A 286 5.71 20.88 18.62
C LEU A 286 4.39 21.51 19.04
N ILE A 287 3.33 20.73 19.08
CA ILE A 287 1.99 21.16 19.53
C ILE A 287 1.45 20.21 20.59
N LYS A 288 0.45 20.67 21.36
CA LYS A 288 -0.34 19.79 22.23
C LYS A 288 -1.60 19.34 21.50
N ASP A 289 -1.83 18.04 21.44
CA ASP A 289 -3.05 17.47 20.83
C ASP A 289 -3.50 16.20 21.58
N SER A 290 -4.79 15.88 21.48
CA SER A 290 -5.41 14.72 22.13
C SER A 290 -5.62 13.60 21.12
N PHE A 291 -5.24 12.38 21.50
CA PHE A 291 -5.30 11.19 20.65
C PHE A 291 -6.26 10.16 21.22
N ALA A 292 -6.90 9.38 20.34
CA ALA A 292 -7.77 8.30 20.73
C ALA A 292 -7.02 7.29 21.60
N ASP A 293 -7.75 6.70 22.55
CA ASP A 293 -7.28 5.66 23.44
C ASP A 293 -8.01 4.36 23.14
N TYR A 294 -7.27 3.26 23.16
CA TYR A 294 -7.75 1.93 22.80
C TYR A 294 -7.35 0.91 23.86
N HIS A 295 -8.26 -0.02 24.15
CA HIS A 295 -8.03 -1.09 25.11
C HIS A 295 -6.96 -2.08 24.64
N SER A 296 -6.83 -2.27 23.32
CA SER A 296 -5.85 -3.20 22.73
C SER A 296 -5.30 -2.70 21.38
N PRO A 297 -4.15 -3.22 20.94
CA PRO A 297 -3.66 -2.98 19.58
C PRO A 297 -4.66 -3.39 18.49
N TRP A 298 -5.39 -4.49 18.70
CA TRP A 298 -6.42 -4.95 17.78
C TRP A 298 -7.52 -3.89 17.60
N GLU A 299 -7.98 -3.28 18.69
CA GLU A 299 -9.00 -2.24 18.65
C GLU A 299 -8.51 -1.02 17.87
N SER A 300 -7.24 -0.63 18.03
CA SER A 300 -6.64 0.45 17.24
C SER A 300 -6.61 0.12 15.74
N PHE A 301 -6.21 -1.10 15.37
CA PHE A 301 -6.19 -1.57 13.98
C PHE A 301 -7.59 -1.57 13.37
N ARG A 302 -8.60 -2.01 14.12
CA ARG A 302 -10.01 -1.99 13.70
C ARG A 302 -10.54 -0.56 13.57
N ALA A 303 -10.33 0.27 14.58
CA ALA A 303 -10.78 1.65 14.61
C ALA A 303 -10.20 2.46 13.44
N HIS A 304 -8.95 2.19 13.05
CA HIS A 304 -8.36 2.77 11.84
C HIS A 304 -9.11 2.42 10.57
N SER A 305 -9.46 1.14 10.37
CA SER A 305 -10.19 0.71 9.18
C SER A 305 -11.57 1.35 9.11
N ILE A 306 -12.29 1.37 10.23
CA ILE A 306 -13.59 2.03 10.36
C ILE A 306 -13.47 3.52 10.07
N PHE A 307 -12.47 4.19 10.66
CA PHE A 307 -12.23 5.62 10.46
C PHE A 307 -12.01 6.00 8.99
N LEU A 308 -11.23 5.20 8.26
CA LEU A 308 -11.03 5.42 6.82
C LEU A 308 -12.30 5.10 6.03
N ASN A 309 -12.96 3.97 6.31
CA ASN A 309 -14.10 3.49 5.53
C ASN A 309 -15.35 4.38 5.68
N GLU A 310 -15.65 4.84 6.90
CA GLU A 310 -16.87 5.60 7.20
C GLU A 310 -16.75 7.10 6.90
N SER A 311 -15.54 7.65 6.83
CA SER A 311 -15.36 9.08 6.59
C SER A 311 -15.44 9.43 5.11
N LYS A 312 -16.39 10.32 4.76
CA LYS A 312 -16.47 10.90 3.40
C LYS A 312 -15.17 11.56 2.95
N ARG A 313 -14.33 12.04 3.88
CA ARG A 313 -13.00 12.60 3.57
C ARG A 313 -12.09 11.56 2.88
N TYR A 314 -12.13 10.32 3.33
CA TYR A 314 -11.24 9.25 2.90
C TYR A 314 -11.83 8.37 1.79
N SER A 315 -13.09 8.59 1.39
CA SER A 315 -13.71 7.86 0.27
C SER A 315 -12.89 7.88 -1.04
N PRO A 316 -12.13 8.95 -1.40
CA PRO A 316 -11.27 8.91 -2.58
C PRO A 316 -10.14 7.88 -2.54
N LEU A 317 -9.79 7.33 -1.37
CA LEU A 317 -8.80 6.25 -1.26
C LEU A 317 -9.33 4.95 -1.85
N PHE A 318 -10.60 4.63 -1.59
CA PHE A 318 -11.21 3.37 -2.02
C PHE A 318 -11.47 3.31 -3.53
N THR A 319 -11.31 4.43 -4.26
CA THR A 319 -11.32 4.43 -5.73
C THR A 319 -9.99 4.00 -6.34
N LYS A 320 -8.93 3.84 -5.53
CA LYS A 320 -7.58 3.45 -5.97
C LYS A 320 -7.35 1.95 -6.00
N GLY A 321 -8.36 1.15 -5.65
CA GLY A 321 -8.23 -0.31 -5.58
C GLY A 321 -7.13 -0.71 -4.60
N LYS A 322 -6.24 -1.63 -5.01
CA LYS A 322 -5.13 -2.12 -4.18
C LYS A 322 -3.77 -1.50 -4.49
N ASN A 323 -3.71 -0.49 -5.37
CA ASN A 323 -2.43 0.14 -5.69
C ASN A 323 -1.95 0.98 -4.49
N TYR A 324 -1.00 0.44 -3.72
CA TYR A 324 -0.50 1.12 -2.54
C TYR A 324 0.19 2.46 -2.87
N GLU A 325 0.75 2.63 -4.07
CA GLU A 325 1.39 3.89 -4.46
C GLU A 325 0.34 4.99 -4.59
N ASP A 326 -0.78 4.70 -5.25
CA ASP A 326 -1.92 5.62 -5.35
C ASP A 326 -2.55 5.91 -3.98
N TRP A 327 -2.64 4.90 -3.11
CA TRP A 327 -3.10 5.09 -1.73
C TRP A 327 -2.17 6.00 -0.94
N ALA A 328 -0.85 5.75 -1.00
CA ALA A 328 0.15 6.52 -0.28
C ALA A 328 0.19 7.98 -0.75
N ASP A 329 0.08 8.21 -2.06
CA ASP A 329 0.03 9.56 -2.64
C ASP A 329 -1.26 10.29 -2.26
N LYS A 330 -2.38 9.55 -2.12
CA LYS A 330 -3.67 10.15 -1.81
C LYS A 330 -3.95 10.32 -0.31
N ILE A 331 -3.39 9.52 0.59
CA ILE A 331 -3.74 9.54 2.03
C ILE A 331 -3.17 10.76 2.78
N GLY A 332 -2.04 11.29 2.30
CA GLY A 332 -1.30 12.39 2.95
C GLY A 332 -2.00 13.75 2.92
N SER A 333 -1.22 14.83 2.97
CA SER A 333 -1.71 16.20 3.15
C SER A 333 -2.60 16.69 2.00
N THR A 334 -3.71 17.36 2.34
CA THR A 334 -4.60 18.01 1.35
C THR A 334 -3.88 19.05 0.50
N LYS A 335 -2.79 19.63 1.01
CA LYS A 335 -1.97 20.64 0.31
C LYS A 335 -1.21 20.07 -0.88
N TYR A 336 -1.01 18.75 -0.89
CA TYR A 336 -0.21 18.05 -1.88
C TYR A 336 -1.04 16.97 -2.57
N GLY A 337 -2.33 17.25 -2.80
CA GLY A 337 -3.25 16.38 -3.52
C GLY A 337 -3.89 15.27 -2.70
N GLY A 338 -3.56 15.16 -1.42
CA GLY A 338 -4.07 14.14 -0.51
C GLY A 338 -5.45 14.42 0.09
N VAL A 339 -5.85 13.62 1.07
CA VAL A 339 -7.14 13.72 1.79
C VAL A 339 -7.01 14.15 3.24
N GLY A 340 -5.79 14.39 3.73
CA GLY A 340 -5.51 15.05 5.01
C GLY A 340 -5.46 14.11 6.20
N TYR A 341 -4.82 12.95 6.05
CA TYR A 341 -4.46 12.11 7.20
C TYR A 341 -3.27 12.69 7.97
N ALA A 342 -2.26 13.20 7.25
CA ALA A 342 -1.06 13.82 7.80
C ALA A 342 -0.82 15.21 7.19
N THR A 343 -0.13 16.10 7.90
CA THR A 343 0.21 17.45 7.41
C THR A 343 1.49 17.50 6.59
N SER A 344 2.37 16.52 6.78
CA SER A 344 3.70 16.44 6.17
C SER A 344 3.65 16.20 4.64
N PRO A 345 4.49 16.90 3.83
CA PRO A 345 4.55 16.70 2.38
C PRO A 345 5.08 15.33 1.95
N ILE A 346 5.90 14.70 2.78
CA ILE A 346 6.62 13.48 2.42
C ILE A 346 5.97 12.22 2.99
N TYR A 347 4.77 12.36 3.59
CA TYR A 347 4.10 11.25 4.26
C TYR A 347 3.88 10.06 3.30
N GLY A 348 3.32 10.33 2.11
CA GLY A 348 3.14 9.33 1.08
C GLY A 348 4.46 8.70 0.61
N GLU A 349 5.50 9.51 0.44
CA GLU A 349 6.83 9.01 0.07
C GLU A 349 7.42 8.07 1.13
N LEU A 350 7.25 8.40 2.41
CA LEU A 350 7.68 7.55 3.52
C LEU A 350 6.92 6.22 3.53
N LEU A 351 5.59 6.25 3.34
CA LEU A 351 4.81 5.02 3.24
C LEU A 351 5.29 4.15 2.07
N LYS A 352 5.48 4.72 0.88
CA LYS A 352 6.03 3.99 -0.29
C LYS A 352 7.40 3.39 0.02
N LYS A 353 8.29 4.13 0.69
CA LYS A 353 9.61 3.63 1.09
C LYS A 353 9.52 2.47 2.08
N ILE A 354 8.66 2.56 3.10
CA ILE A 354 8.44 1.47 4.08
C ILE A 354 7.91 0.23 3.36
N ILE A 355 6.89 0.39 2.53
CA ILE A 355 6.26 -0.72 1.79
C ILE A 355 7.29 -1.40 0.89
N LYS A 356 8.04 -0.64 0.09
CA LYS A 356 9.09 -1.18 -0.79
C LYS A 356 10.22 -1.84 0.00
N ARG A 357 10.68 -1.20 1.09
CA ARG A 357 11.81 -1.69 1.89
C ARG A 357 11.55 -3.07 2.47
N TYR A 358 10.32 -3.32 2.88
CA TYR A 358 9.90 -4.56 3.55
C TYR A 358 9.02 -5.45 2.66
N ASN A 359 8.87 -5.12 1.37
CA ASN A 359 8.05 -5.87 0.41
C ASN A 359 6.59 -6.09 0.87
N LEU A 360 6.02 -5.15 1.62
CA LEU A 360 4.68 -5.30 2.20
C LEU A 360 3.58 -5.33 1.12
N ASP A 361 3.88 -4.79 -0.06
CA ASP A 361 2.98 -4.78 -1.22
C ASP A 361 2.57 -6.19 -1.68
N LEU A 362 3.43 -7.19 -1.42
CA LEU A 362 3.13 -8.57 -1.75
C LEU A 362 1.91 -9.12 -0.98
N LEU A 363 1.58 -8.54 0.18
CA LEU A 363 0.46 -8.98 1.01
C LEU A 363 -0.88 -8.54 0.44
N ASP A 364 -0.94 -7.46 -0.35
CA ASP A 364 -2.21 -6.91 -0.86
C ASP A 364 -2.87 -7.87 -1.87
N TYR A 365 -4.15 -8.22 -1.67
CA TYR A 365 -4.96 -9.01 -2.61
C TYR A 365 -6.21 -8.30 -3.12
#